data_AF-A0A1Y2AVA7-F1
#
_entry.id   AF-A0A1Y2AVA7-F1
#
_cell.length_a   1.000
_cell.length_b   1.000
_cell.length_c   1.000
_cell.angle_alpha   90.00
_cell.angle_beta   90.00
_cell.angle_gamma   90.00
#
_symmetry.space_group_name_H-M   'P 1'
#
loop_
_entity.id
_entity.type
_entity.pdbx_description
1 polymer ?
#
loop_
_entity_poly.entity_id
_entity_poly.type
_entity_poly.pdbx_seq_one_letter_code
_entity_poly.pdbx_strand_id
1 'polypeptide(L)'
;MMDKNDYPFKTEVSPSDIYQIIIEFFKNKKELSDDVLEWLYCNYADIALDALNIIDKFKIQKIISNSNQILYRVNINKFEKVICLPEVYYCSCDKYITEVIVFQKENMCAHLLSSIIVHNIPINIDEIKLSNEDFAKVLMSM
;
A
#
# COMPACT_ATOMS: atom_id res chain seq x y z
N MET A 1 6.98 -12.94 -24.97
CA MET A 1 7.14 -13.71 -23.73
C MET A 1 8.41 -13.20 -23.07
N MET A 2 8.29 -12.31 -22.09
CA MET A 2 9.44 -11.89 -21.29
C MET A 2 9.65 -12.90 -20.16
N ASP A 3 10.90 -13.27 -19.97
CA ASP A 3 11.34 -14.31 -19.05
C ASP A 3 11.14 -13.85 -17.60
N LYS A 4 10.66 -14.73 -16.71
CA LYS A 4 10.35 -14.41 -15.29
C LYS A 4 11.60 -14.08 -14.45
N ASN A 5 12.78 -14.06 -15.06
CA ASN A 5 14.07 -13.87 -14.41
C ASN A 5 14.71 -12.48 -14.62
N ASP A 6 14.10 -11.58 -15.39
CA ASP A 6 14.64 -10.24 -15.69
C ASP A 6 14.09 -9.10 -14.81
N TYR A 7 13.42 -9.41 -13.69
CA TYR A 7 12.96 -8.37 -12.76
C TYR A 7 14.10 -7.88 -11.85
N PRO A 8 14.30 -6.55 -11.72
CA PRO A 8 15.50 -5.96 -11.12
C PRO A 8 15.60 -6.08 -9.60
N PHE A 9 14.64 -6.70 -8.91
CA PHE A 9 14.60 -6.71 -7.44
C PHE A 9 15.47 -7.78 -6.76
N LYS A 10 16.37 -8.45 -7.51
CA LYS A 10 17.27 -9.49 -6.95
C LYS A 10 18.53 -8.98 -6.25
N THR A 11 18.65 -7.69 -5.92
CA THR A 11 19.85 -7.14 -5.27
C THR A 11 19.50 -6.08 -4.23
N GLU A 12 19.88 -6.26 -2.96
CA GLU A 12 20.17 -5.27 -1.90
C GLU A 12 19.50 -3.86 -1.96
N VAL A 13 18.23 -3.75 -2.35
CA VAL A 13 17.52 -2.45 -2.35
C VAL A 13 16.84 -2.28 -1.00
N SER A 14 17.12 -1.19 -0.28
CA SER A 14 16.48 -0.95 1.03
C SER A 14 14.98 -0.64 0.86
N PRO A 15 14.13 -0.90 1.86
CA PRO A 15 12.72 -0.50 1.82
C PRO A 15 12.50 0.99 1.52
N SER A 16 13.43 1.84 1.96
CA SER A 16 13.43 3.29 1.67
C SER A 16 13.63 3.57 0.19
N ASP A 17 14.55 2.86 -0.46
CA ASP A 17 14.83 3.05 -1.90
C ASP A 17 13.62 2.60 -2.74
N ILE A 18 12.97 1.49 -2.35
CA ILE A 18 11.74 1.03 -2.98
C ILE A 18 10.64 2.09 -2.85
N TYR A 19 10.47 2.67 -1.66
CA TYR A 19 9.51 3.75 -1.44
C TYR A 19 9.77 4.96 -2.36
N GLN A 20 11.03 5.39 -2.50
CA GLN A 20 11.39 6.51 -3.38
C GLN A 20 11.07 6.23 -4.85
N ILE A 21 11.37 5.01 -5.33
CA ILE A 21 11.03 4.61 -6.71
C ILE A 21 9.52 4.70 -6.94
N ILE A 22 8.72 4.21 -5.99
CA ILE A 22 7.26 4.24 -6.11
C ILE A 22 6.72 5.67 -6.11
N ILE A 23 7.19 6.52 -5.18
CA ILE A 23 6.76 7.92 -5.10
C ILE A 23 7.12 8.69 -6.37
N GLU A 24 8.33 8.54 -6.89
CA GLU A 24 8.73 9.18 -8.15
C GLU A 24 7.92 8.64 -9.33
N PHE A 25 7.56 7.36 -9.35
CA PHE A 25 6.70 6.80 -10.41
C PHE A 25 5.28 7.38 -10.39
N PHE A 26 4.67 7.47 -9.22
CA PHE A 26 3.32 8.02 -9.07
C PHE A 26 3.28 9.54 -9.15
N LYS A 27 4.43 10.22 -9.11
CA LYS A 27 4.55 11.66 -9.25
C LYS A 27 3.86 12.13 -10.53
N ASN A 28 2.89 13.03 -10.37
CA ASN A 28 2.05 13.57 -11.44
C ASN A 28 1.05 12.60 -12.08
N LYS A 29 0.94 11.35 -11.63
CA LYS A 29 -0.14 10.45 -12.05
C LYS A 29 -1.45 10.94 -11.43
N LYS A 30 -2.51 10.98 -12.24
CA LYS A 30 -3.84 11.46 -11.80
C LYS A 30 -4.91 10.38 -11.85
N GLU A 31 -4.61 9.26 -12.49
CA GLU A 31 -5.53 8.14 -12.68
C GLU A 31 -4.74 6.84 -12.83
N LEU A 32 -5.46 5.71 -12.71
CA LEU A 32 -4.94 4.38 -13.02
C LEU A 32 -4.98 4.14 -14.53
N SER A 33 -4.11 4.83 -15.26
CA SER A 33 -3.94 4.67 -16.70
C SER A 33 -3.24 3.35 -17.05
N ASP A 34 -3.29 2.94 -18.32
CA ASP A 34 -2.72 1.67 -18.80
C ASP A 34 -1.21 1.53 -18.46
N ASP A 35 -0.44 2.62 -18.54
CA ASP A 35 0.98 2.65 -18.18
C ASP A 35 1.20 2.45 -16.67
N VAL A 36 0.28 2.94 -15.83
CA VAL A 36 0.30 2.70 -14.38
C VAL A 36 -0.01 1.25 -14.07
N LEU A 37 -1.03 0.68 -14.73
CA LEU A 37 -1.41 -0.72 -14.56
C LEU A 37 -0.31 -1.67 -15.03
N GLU A 38 0.30 -1.38 -16.19
CA GLU A 38 1.43 -2.13 -16.72
C GLU A 38 2.62 -2.08 -15.76
N TRP A 39 2.99 -0.89 -15.28
CA TRP A 39 4.10 -0.75 -14.33
C TRP A 39 3.83 -1.51 -13.04
N LEU A 40 2.63 -1.42 -12.48
CA LEU A 40 2.24 -2.16 -11.27
C LEU A 40 2.35 -3.67 -11.49
N TYR A 41 1.81 -4.18 -12.59
CA TYR A 41 1.85 -5.61 -12.90
C TYR A 41 3.28 -6.11 -13.14
N CYS A 42 4.10 -5.35 -13.85
CA CYS A 42 5.50 -5.67 -14.04
C CYS A 42 6.26 -5.72 -12.70
N ASN A 43 6.07 -4.75 -11.81
CA ASN A 43 6.88 -4.69 -10.58
C ASN A 43 6.37 -5.62 -9.45
N TYR A 44 5.08 -5.91 -9.41
CA TYR A 44 4.45 -6.61 -8.28
C TYR A 44 3.57 -7.81 -8.66
N ALA A 45 3.38 -8.09 -9.95
CA ALA A 45 2.65 -9.25 -10.47
C ALA A 45 1.32 -9.50 -9.73
N ASP A 46 1.17 -10.66 -9.08
CA ASP A 46 -0.05 -11.05 -8.37
C ASP A 46 -0.38 -10.09 -7.20
N ILE A 47 0.63 -9.49 -6.56
CA ILE A 47 0.43 -8.50 -5.49
C ILE A 47 -0.27 -7.24 -6.06
N ALA A 48 0.03 -6.84 -7.30
CA ALA A 48 -0.68 -5.74 -7.96
C ALA A 48 -2.15 -6.07 -8.19
N LEU A 49 -2.45 -7.29 -8.67
CA LEU A 49 -3.82 -7.73 -8.90
C LEU A 49 -4.63 -7.76 -7.59
N ASP A 50 -4.02 -8.27 -6.51
CA ASP A 50 -4.64 -8.27 -5.19
C ASP A 50 -4.87 -6.85 -4.66
N ALA A 51 -3.91 -5.93 -4.87
CA ALA A 51 -4.04 -4.53 -4.47
C ALA A 51 -5.17 -3.81 -5.21
N LEU A 52 -5.29 -3.99 -6.53
CA LEU A 52 -6.38 -3.43 -7.32
C LEU A 52 -7.74 -4.00 -6.88
N ASN A 53 -7.80 -5.31 -6.64
CA ASN A 53 -9.01 -5.96 -6.14
C ASN A 53 -9.44 -5.49 -4.73
N ILE A 54 -8.50 -5.06 -3.87
CA ILE A 54 -8.81 -4.39 -2.59
C ILE A 54 -9.49 -3.04 -2.84
N ILE A 55 -8.97 -2.26 -3.80
CA ILE A 55 -9.52 -0.94 -4.16
C ILE A 55 -10.91 -1.10 -4.77
N ASP A 56 -11.06 -1.97 -5.77
CA ASP A 56 -12.32 -2.20 -6.49
C ASP A 56 -13.45 -2.68 -5.57
N LYS A 57 -13.12 -3.44 -4.52
CA LYS A 57 -14.08 -3.93 -3.53
C LYS A 57 -14.36 -2.95 -2.40
N PHE A 58 -13.87 -1.70 -2.50
CA PHE A 58 -14.01 -0.67 -1.46
C PHE A 58 -13.60 -1.15 -0.07
N LYS A 59 -12.54 -1.97 -0.01
CA LYS A 59 -12.04 -2.53 1.25
C LYS A 59 -11.07 -1.59 1.97
N ILE A 60 -10.80 -0.41 1.43
CA ILE A 60 -9.85 0.56 1.97
C ILE A 60 -10.56 1.84 2.42
N GLN A 61 -10.14 2.34 3.58
CA GLN A 61 -10.64 3.60 4.14
C GLN A 61 -9.46 4.49 4.51
N LYS A 62 -9.58 5.78 4.21
CA LYS A 62 -8.62 6.80 4.62
C LYS A 62 -9.07 7.43 5.92
N ILE A 63 -8.20 7.42 6.92
CA ILE A 63 -8.46 8.00 8.23
C ILE A 63 -7.56 9.21 8.39
N ILE A 64 -8.17 10.35 8.72
CA ILE A 64 -7.50 11.65 8.82
C ILE A 64 -7.70 12.18 10.24
N SER A 65 -6.62 12.52 10.94
CA SER A 65 -6.71 13.19 12.24
C SER A 65 -6.99 14.70 12.07
N ASN A 66 -7.41 15.36 13.15
CA ASN A 66 -7.51 16.83 13.19
C ASN A 66 -6.14 17.53 13.02
N SER A 67 -5.03 16.84 13.30
CA SER A 67 -3.67 17.28 12.99
C SER A 67 -3.22 16.98 11.55
N ASN A 68 -4.13 16.52 10.68
CA ASN A 68 -3.90 16.11 9.29
C ASN A 68 -2.94 14.92 9.12
N GLN A 69 -2.76 14.10 10.15
CA GLN A 69 -2.09 12.81 10.01
C GLN A 69 -3.01 11.86 9.25
N ILE A 70 -2.44 11.04 8.37
CA ILE A 70 -3.19 10.13 7.51
C ILE A 70 -2.72 8.71 7.77
N LEU A 71 -3.68 7.80 7.92
CA LEU A 71 -3.44 6.37 7.81
C LEU A 71 -4.51 5.72 6.94
N TYR A 72 -4.21 4.53 6.45
CA TYR A 72 -5.16 3.74 5.68
C TYR A 72 -5.52 2.48 6.45
N ARG A 73 -6.81 2.14 6.44
CA ARG A 73 -7.32 0.94 7.06
C ARG A 73 -7.90 0.05 5.98
N VAL A 74 -7.37 -1.17 5.88
CA VAL A 74 -7.82 -2.16 4.89
C VAL A 74 -8.57 -3.28 5.62
N ASN A 75 -9.80 -3.55 5.19
CA ASN A 75 -10.64 -4.61 5.72
C ASN A 75 -10.28 -5.93 5.02
N ILE A 76 -9.67 -6.86 5.75
CA ILE A 76 -9.35 -8.19 5.23
C ILE A 76 -10.66 -8.99 5.12
N ASN A 77 -11.35 -9.06 6.25
CA ASN A 77 -12.63 -9.70 6.44
C ASN A 77 -13.49 -8.88 7.43
N LYS A 78 -14.59 -9.46 7.92
CA LYS A 78 -15.52 -8.76 8.82
C LYS A 78 -14.90 -8.36 10.17
N PHE A 79 -13.93 -9.12 10.64
CA PHE A 79 -13.36 -8.98 11.99
C PHE A 79 -11.94 -8.43 11.97
N GLU A 80 -11.22 -8.64 10.88
CA GLU A 80 -9.81 -8.33 10.76
C GLU A 80 -9.58 -7.12 9.85
N LYS A 81 -8.80 -6.18 10.38
CA LYS A 81 -8.41 -4.95 9.71
C LYS A 81 -6.92 -4.75 9.90
N VAL A 82 -6.27 -4.21 8.89
CA VAL A 82 -4.85 -3.88 8.96
C VAL A 82 -4.67 -2.39 8.75
N ILE A 83 -3.67 -1.82 9.42
CA ILE A 83 -3.28 -0.43 9.28
C ILE A 83 -2.10 -0.34 8.32
N CYS A 84 -2.19 0.62 7.41
CA CYS A 84 -1.14 0.93 6.45
C CYS A 84 -0.75 2.41 6.60
N LEU A 85 0.55 2.66 6.61
CA LEU A 85 1.16 3.99 6.64
C LEU A 85 2.05 4.12 5.40
N PRO A 86 1.50 4.55 4.25
CA PRO A 86 2.24 4.64 2.98
C PRO A 86 3.50 5.48 3.08
N GLU A 87 3.46 6.60 3.81
CA GLU A 87 4.56 7.56 3.91
C GLU A 87 5.83 6.99 4.57
N VAL A 88 5.66 5.96 5.40
CA VAL A 88 6.77 5.27 6.09
C VAL A 88 6.89 3.81 5.65
N TYR A 89 6.28 3.46 4.52
CA TYR A 89 6.31 2.13 3.93
C TYR A 89 5.98 1.02 4.95
N TYR A 90 4.82 1.11 5.60
CA TYR A 90 4.46 0.16 6.67
C TYR A 90 3.05 -0.41 6.52
N CYS A 91 2.92 -1.70 6.82
CA CYS A 91 1.63 -2.37 7.00
C CYS A 91 1.67 -3.30 8.22
N SER A 92 0.58 -3.34 9.00
CA SER A 92 0.46 -4.20 10.19
C SER A 92 0.10 -5.65 9.88
N CYS A 93 -0.03 -6.06 8.60
CA CYS A 93 -0.44 -7.42 8.27
C CYS A 93 0.69 -8.44 8.46
N ASP A 94 0.35 -9.67 8.84
CA ASP A 94 1.32 -10.76 9.06
C ASP A 94 2.23 -10.99 7.84
N LYS A 95 1.68 -10.96 6.62
CA LYS A 95 2.46 -11.13 5.39
C LYS A 95 3.54 -10.05 5.23
N TYR A 96 3.27 -8.80 5.65
CA TYR A 96 4.26 -7.73 5.57
C TYR A 96 5.40 -7.99 6.57
N ILE A 97 5.03 -8.27 7.82
CA ILE A 97 6.01 -8.53 8.89
C ILE A 97 6.88 -9.74 8.53
N THR A 98 6.27 -10.83 8.10
CA THR A 98 6.98 -12.09 7.83
C THR A 98 7.72 -12.08 6.49
N GLU A 99 7.04 -11.80 5.38
CA GLU A 99 7.61 -11.96 4.05
C GLU A 99 8.45 -10.75 3.60
N VAL A 100 8.11 -9.54 4.04
CA VAL A 100 8.84 -8.32 3.66
C VAL A 100 9.95 -7.99 4.65
N ILE A 101 9.66 -7.99 5.96
CA ILE A 101 10.63 -7.57 6.97
C ILE A 101 11.54 -8.71 7.42
N VAL A 102 10.97 -9.85 7.84
CA VAL A 102 11.76 -10.94 8.45
C VAL A 102 12.46 -11.79 7.39
N PHE A 103 11.74 -12.27 6.38
CA PHE A 103 12.29 -13.19 5.38
C PHE A 103 12.81 -12.50 4.12
N GLN A 104 12.41 -11.25 3.87
CA GLN A 104 12.81 -10.48 2.68
C GLN A 104 12.59 -11.25 1.37
N LYS A 105 11.52 -12.04 1.31
CA LYS A 105 11.12 -12.81 0.11
C LYS A 105 10.27 -11.99 -0.84
N GLU A 106 9.53 -11.04 -0.29
CA GLU A 106 8.71 -10.09 -1.03
C GLU A 106 9.18 -8.68 -0.65
N ASN A 107 9.00 -7.70 -1.54
CA ASN A 107 9.29 -6.31 -1.23
C ASN A 107 8.03 -5.54 -0.75
N MET A 108 6.85 -6.15 -0.83
CA MET A 108 5.56 -5.48 -0.68
C MET A 108 4.45 -6.45 -0.23
N CYS A 109 3.40 -5.92 0.40
CA CYS A 109 2.12 -6.61 0.55
C CYS A 109 1.01 -5.88 -0.21
N ALA A 110 -0.05 -6.60 -0.60
CA ALA A 110 -1.15 -6.02 -1.38
C ALA A 110 -1.86 -4.88 -0.64
N HIS A 111 -1.95 -4.95 0.70
CA HIS A 111 -2.57 -3.91 1.52
C HIS A 111 -1.77 -2.60 1.47
N LEU A 112 -0.45 -2.68 1.62
CA LEU A 112 0.42 -1.50 1.53
C LEU A 112 0.39 -0.92 0.12
N LEU A 113 0.50 -1.77 -0.92
CA LEU A 113 0.44 -1.32 -2.30
C LEU A 113 -0.88 -0.62 -2.62
N SER A 114 -2.02 -1.19 -2.21
CA SER A 114 -3.33 -0.54 -2.39
C SER A 114 -3.39 0.82 -1.70
N SER A 115 -2.79 0.93 -0.50
CA SER A 115 -2.76 2.18 0.27
C SER A 115 -1.87 3.23 -0.37
N ILE A 116 -0.75 2.83 -0.96
CA ILE A 116 0.14 3.72 -1.71
C ILE A 116 -0.57 4.22 -2.98
N ILE A 117 -1.27 3.35 -3.70
CA ILE A 117 -2.03 3.73 -4.90
C ILE A 117 -3.06 4.81 -4.55
N VAL A 118 -3.94 4.56 -3.58
CA VAL A 118 -4.99 5.54 -3.22
C VAL A 118 -4.44 6.79 -2.53
N HIS A 119 -3.23 6.73 -1.97
CA HIS A 119 -2.57 7.89 -1.39
C HIS A 119 -2.06 8.85 -2.48
N ASN A 120 -1.57 8.31 -3.60
CA ASN A 120 -0.98 9.13 -4.66
C ASN A 120 -1.95 9.44 -5.81
N ILE A 121 -2.92 8.55 -6.06
CA ILE A 121 -3.91 8.71 -7.13
C ILE A 121 -5.25 9.07 -6.50
N PRO A 122 -5.95 10.13 -6.97
CA PRO A 122 -7.25 10.51 -6.46
C PRO A 122 -8.32 9.47 -6.85
N ILE A 123 -8.51 8.48 -5.98
CA ILE A 123 -9.53 7.43 -6.11
C ILE A 123 -10.60 7.67 -5.04
N ASN A 124 -11.87 7.51 -5.42
CA ASN A 124 -12.97 7.67 -4.48
C ASN A 124 -12.99 6.51 -3.48
N ILE A 125 -12.66 6.80 -2.23
CA ILE A 125 -12.66 5.86 -1.11
C ILE A 125 -13.32 6.50 0.11
N ASP A 126 -13.78 5.68 1.06
CA ASP A 126 -14.33 6.19 2.31
C ASP A 126 -13.28 6.99 3.07
N GLU A 127 -13.61 8.24 3.41
CA GLU A 127 -12.79 9.09 4.28
C GLU A 127 -13.46 9.28 5.65
N ILE A 128 -12.68 9.12 6.72
CA ILE A 128 -13.15 9.29 8.10
C ILE A 128 -12.23 10.29 8.81
N LYS A 129 -12.80 11.36 9.35
CA LYS A 129 -12.09 12.32 10.19
C LYS A 129 -12.24 11.97 11.67
N LEU A 130 -11.14 11.95 12.41
CA LEU A 130 -11.10 11.61 13.83
C LEU A 130 -10.40 12.69 14.67
N SER A 131 -10.72 12.72 15.96
CA SER A 131 -9.92 13.42 16.96
C SER A 131 -8.50 12.82 17.01
N ASN A 132 -7.53 13.58 17.51
CA ASN A 132 -6.16 13.06 17.66
C ASN A 132 -6.12 11.89 18.65
N GLU A 133 -6.97 11.92 19.69
CA GLU A 133 -7.11 10.86 20.68
C GLU A 133 -7.67 9.58 20.06
N ASP A 134 -8.72 9.66 19.23
CA ASP A 134 -9.29 8.50 18.58
C ASP A 134 -8.40 7.96 17.46
N PHE A 135 -7.70 8.85 16.75
CA PHE A 135 -6.66 8.44 15.79
C PHE A 135 -5.54 7.66 16.48
N ALA A 136 -5.06 8.13 17.63
CA ALA A 136 -4.05 7.42 18.42
C ALA A 136 -4.57 6.04 18.89
N LYS A 137 -5.84 5.93 19.30
CA LYS A 137 -6.45 4.62 19.63
C LYS A 137 -6.44 3.66 18.44
N VAL A 138 -6.73 4.15 17.24
CA VAL A 138 -6.66 3.32 16.01
C VAL A 138 -5.22 2.85 15.77
N LEU A 139 -4.23 3.74 15.91
CA LEU A 139 -2.81 3.36 15.78
C LEU A 139 -2.39 2.34 16.84
N MET A 140 -2.88 2.46 18.08
CA MET A 140 -2.56 1.53 19.16
C MET A 140 -3.35 0.22 19.10
N SER A 141 -4.30 0.08 18.17
CA SER A 141 -5.07 -1.15 17.96
C SER A 141 -4.44 -2.10 16.94
N MET A 142 -3.20 -1.81 16.52
CA MET A 142 -2.37 -2.67 15.66
C MET A 142 -1.90 -3.92 16.40
#